data_AF-A0A8J1JPT0-F1
#
_entry.id   AF-A0A8J1JPT0-F1
#
_cell.length_a   1.000
_cell.length_b   1.000
_cell.length_c   1.000
_cell.angle_alpha   90.00
_cell.angle_beta   90.00
_cell.angle_gamma   90.00
#
_symmetry.space_group_name_H-M   'P 1'
#
loop_
_entity.id
_entity.type
_entity.pdbx_description
1 polymer ?
#
loop_
_entity_poly.entity_id
_entity_poly.type
_entity_poly.pdbx_seq_one_letter_code
_entity_poly.pdbx_strand_id
1 'polypeptide(L)'
;MPKNLHLDNDTRKGAGQEGFNFKAKLLCNVKPNLLWIPKSETLDYSTLSQDQIINHFQSSKCFTTKAGLCTLVEDVHWFTDVDPNSFIPRCYRLREIYDREKFIDDFRQTAARGILKRVSNSDPKWLAEKTTDKGSVHTDIILKSIEICETYLNQLEHNDIDQERSKPKPPRYWEEFLSDYYRVIE
;
A
#
# COMPACT_ATOMS: atom_id res chain seq x y z
N MET A 1 -5.33 -52.49 -34.30
CA MET A 1 -3.89 -52.74 -34.58
C MET A 1 -3.14 -51.42 -34.49
N PRO A 2 -2.53 -51.07 -33.35
CA PRO A 2 -1.62 -49.94 -33.24
C PRO A 2 -0.22 -50.37 -33.70
N LYS A 3 0.51 -49.49 -34.41
CA LYS A 3 1.95 -49.62 -34.63
C LYS A 3 2.64 -48.55 -33.79
N ASN A 4 3.43 -49.01 -32.83
CA ASN A 4 4.23 -48.20 -31.93
C ASN A 4 5.28 -47.39 -32.70
N LEU A 5 5.35 -46.08 -32.41
CA LEU A 5 6.56 -45.30 -32.65
C LEU A 5 7.57 -45.65 -31.54
N HIS A 6 8.69 -46.26 -31.92
CA HIS A 6 9.88 -46.34 -31.09
C HIS A 6 10.71 -45.08 -31.36
N LEU A 7 10.55 -44.07 -30.50
CA LEU A 7 11.51 -42.96 -30.40
C LEU A 7 12.58 -43.40 -29.41
N ASP A 8 13.66 -43.96 -29.92
CA ASP A 8 14.90 -44.12 -29.17
C ASP A 8 15.45 -42.73 -28.82
N ASN A 9 15.21 -42.32 -27.58
CA ASN A 9 15.70 -41.06 -27.05
C ASN A 9 16.14 -41.23 -25.59
N ASP A 10 16.95 -42.26 -25.30
CA ASP A 10 17.45 -42.49 -23.94
C ASP A 10 18.86 -43.09 -23.89
N THR A 11 19.84 -42.38 -24.45
CA THR A 11 21.27 -42.71 -24.21
C THR A 11 22.19 -41.50 -24.03
N ARG A 12 21.67 -40.27 -24.10
CA ARG A 12 22.49 -39.03 -23.92
C ARG A 12 22.35 -38.36 -22.56
N LYS A 13 21.62 -38.94 -21.60
CA LYS A 13 21.46 -38.36 -20.25
C LYS A 13 22.48 -38.86 -19.21
N GLY A 14 23.02 -40.08 -19.37
CA GLY A 14 23.91 -40.70 -18.38
C GLY A 14 25.31 -40.09 -18.29
N ALA A 15 26.03 -40.00 -19.41
CA ALA A 15 27.43 -39.59 -19.42
C ALA A 15 27.67 -38.11 -19.04
N GLY A 16 26.73 -37.22 -19.40
CA GLY A 16 26.82 -35.79 -19.07
C GLY A 16 26.59 -35.50 -17.58
N GLN A 17 25.73 -36.28 -16.93
CA GLN A 17 25.39 -36.11 -15.53
C GLN A 17 26.46 -36.71 -14.60
N GLU A 18 27.08 -37.81 -14.98
CA GLU A 18 28.26 -38.36 -14.30
C GLU A 18 29.47 -37.43 -14.38
N GLY A 19 29.73 -36.84 -15.56
CA GLY A 19 30.79 -35.84 -15.75
C GLY A 19 30.56 -34.56 -14.94
N PHE A 20 29.30 -34.11 -14.80
CA PHE A 20 28.95 -32.99 -13.93
C PHE A 20 29.21 -33.31 -12.45
N ASN A 21 28.76 -34.48 -12.00
CA ASN A 21 28.97 -34.93 -10.61
C ASN A 21 30.45 -35.10 -10.27
N PHE A 22 31.28 -35.55 -11.21
CA PHE A 22 32.73 -35.62 -11.01
C PHE A 22 33.36 -34.24 -10.83
N LYS A 23 33.01 -33.25 -11.68
CA LYS A 23 33.49 -31.86 -11.55
C LYS A 23 33.02 -31.21 -10.25
N ALA A 24 31.78 -31.45 -9.84
CA ALA A 24 31.26 -30.95 -8.57
C ALA A 24 32.05 -31.50 -7.36
N LYS A 25 32.44 -32.78 -7.40
CA LYS A 25 33.29 -33.39 -6.36
C LYS A 25 34.70 -32.80 -6.34
N LEU A 26 35.30 -32.49 -7.50
CA LEU A 26 36.62 -31.84 -7.56
C LEU A 26 36.59 -30.41 -6.99
N LEU A 27 35.45 -29.72 -7.12
CA LEU A 27 35.26 -28.36 -6.67
C LEU A 27 34.68 -28.25 -5.23
N CYS A 28 34.53 -29.37 -4.51
CA CYS A 28 33.84 -29.39 -3.23
C CYS A 28 34.48 -28.50 -2.15
N ASN A 29 35.80 -28.25 -2.25
CA ASN A 29 36.57 -27.43 -1.31
C ASN A 29 36.90 -26.03 -1.86
N VAL A 30 36.36 -25.67 -3.03
CA VAL A 30 36.60 -24.37 -3.66
C VAL A 30 35.36 -23.50 -3.46
N LYS A 31 35.54 -22.28 -2.92
CA LYS A 31 34.44 -21.32 -2.83
C LYS A 31 34.06 -20.83 -4.23
N PRO A 32 32.76 -20.82 -4.60
CA PRO A 32 32.33 -20.31 -5.89
C PRO A 32 32.47 -18.78 -5.94
N ASN A 33 32.93 -18.23 -7.06
CA ASN A 33 33.01 -16.77 -7.26
C ASN A 33 31.64 -16.13 -7.53
N LEU A 34 30.68 -16.89 -8.08
CA LEU A 34 29.32 -16.43 -8.37
C LEU A 34 28.32 -17.38 -7.73
N LEU A 35 27.41 -16.83 -6.93
CA LEU A 35 26.26 -17.55 -6.40
C LEU A 35 24.97 -16.97 -6.98
N TRP A 36 24.29 -17.78 -7.79
CA TRP A 36 22.96 -17.46 -8.29
C TRP A 36 21.92 -18.26 -7.53
N ILE A 37 21.22 -17.61 -6.60
CA ILE A 37 20.30 -18.27 -5.67
C ILE A 37 18.88 -17.77 -5.96
N PRO A 38 17.85 -18.63 -5.91
CA PRO A 38 16.47 -18.18 -6.15
C PRO A 38 15.91 -17.27 -5.05
N LYS A 39 16.26 -17.54 -3.79
CA LYS A 39 15.73 -16.85 -2.60
C LYS A 39 16.86 -16.25 -1.77
N SER A 40 16.73 -14.98 -1.41
CA SER A 40 17.74 -14.31 -0.59
C SER A 40 17.81 -14.83 0.84
N GLU A 41 16.72 -15.41 1.38
CA GLU A 41 16.69 -15.87 2.78
C GLU A 41 17.53 -17.13 3.05
N THR A 42 17.86 -17.89 2.01
CA THR A 42 18.69 -19.10 2.16
C THR A 42 20.19 -18.78 2.18
N LEU A 43 20.56 -17.52 1.94
CA LEU A 43 21.95 -17.08 1.89
C LEU A 43 22.35 -16.44 3.22
N ASP A 44 23.40 -16.95 3.83
CA ASP A 44 24.06 -16.30 4.95
C ASP A 44 25.14 -15.34 4.44
N TYR A 45 24.80 -14.05 4.42
CA TYR A 45 25.69 -12.98 3.96
C TYR A 45 26.99 -12.90 4.77
N SER A 46 27.01 -13.36 6.02
CA SER A 46 28.21 -13.32 6.88
C SER A 46 29.29 -14.31 6.44
N THR A 47 28.93 -15.32 5.66
CA THR A 47 29.84 -16.36 5.16
C THR A 47 30.52 -16.00 3.84
N LEU A 48 30.05 -14.93 3.20
CA LEU A 48 30.54 -14.47 1.90
C LEU A 48 31.91 -13.82 2.03
N SER A 49 32.77 -14.11 1.07
CA SER A 49 34.04 -13.41 0.86
C SER A 49 33.83 -12.18 -0.03
N GLN A 50 34.70 -11.17 0.12
CA GLN A 50 34.55 -9.87 -0.54
C GLN A 50 34.50 -9.94 -2.08
N ASP A 51 35.13 -10.97 -2.65
CA ASP A 51 35.24 -11.24 -4.08
C ASP A 51 34.10 -12.11 -4.64
N GLN A 52 33.18 -12.59 -3.79
CA GLN A 52 32.03 -13.37 -4.23
C GLN A 52 30.90 -12.45 -4.72
N ILE A 53 30.39 -12.74 -5.91
CA ILE A 53 29.28 -12.04 -6.54
C ILE A 53 27.99 -12.82 -6.28
N ILE A 54 26.92 -12.10 -5.95
CA ILE A 54 25.59 -12.67 -5.70
C ILE A 54 24.51 -11.90 -6.48
N ASN A 55 23.39 -12.55 -6.78
CA ASN A 55 22.26 -11.94 -7.49
C ASN A 55 21.21 -11.28 -6.56
N HIS A 56 21.56 -11.01 -5.30
CA HIS A 56 20.65 -10.43 -4.30
C HIS A 56 21.31 -9.27 -3.56
N PHE A 57 20.56 -8.22 -3.31
CA PHE A 57 20.95 -7.19 -2.35
C PHE A 57 20.42 -7.55 -0.96
N GLN A 58 21.22 -7.28 0.06
CA GLN A 58 20.79 -7.41 1.44
C GLN A 58 19.66 -6.42 1.73
N SER A 59 18.71 -6.83 2.59
CA SER A 59 17.65 -5.95 3.10
C SER A 59 16.67 -5.36 2.08
N SER A 60 16.42 -6.03 0.94
CA SER A 60 15.47 -5.56 -0.08
C SER A 60 14.03 -5.31 0.42
N LYS A 61 13.66 -5.87 1.57
CA LYS A 61 12.31 -5.77 2.16
C LYS A 61 11.85 -4.34 2.46
N CYS A 62 12.77 -3.37 2.56
CA CYS A 62 12.42 -1.96 2.77
C CYS A 62 11.66 -1.33 1.60
N PHE A 63 11.72 -1.90 0.39
CA PHE A 63 10.93 -1.41 -0.77
C PHE A 63 10.19 -2.53 -1.51
N THR A 64 10.54 -3.81 -1.30
CA THR A 64 9.86 -4.94 -1.96
C THR A 64 8.64 -5.46 -1.19
N THR A 65 8.35 -4.92 0.00
CA THR A 65 7.15 -5.25 0.77
C THR A 65 6.22 -4.05 0.85
N LYS A 66 4.90 -4.30 0.97
CA LYS A 66 3.92 -3.21 1.14
C LYS A 66 4.21 -2.38 2.40
N ALA A 67 4.57 -3.04 3.51
CA ALA A 67 4.88 -2.36 4.76
C ALA A 67 6.18 -1.55 4.67
N GLY A 68 7.23 -2.11 4.06
CA GLY A 68 8.49 -1.40 3.83
C GLY A 68 8.28 -0.18 2.93
N LEU A 69 7.59 -0.35 1.80
CA LEU A 69 7.28 0.76 0.89
C LEU A 69 6.45 1.84 1.58
N CYS A 70 5.47 1.45 2.41
CA CYS A 70 4.67 2.41 3.21
C CYS A 70 5.55 3.28 4.11
N THR A 71 6.56 2.69 4.78
CA THR A 71 7.52 3.44 5.60
C THR A 71 8.42 4.31 4.74
N LEU A 72 8.94 3.78 3.62
CA LEU A 72 9.82 4.54 2.73
C LEU A 72 9.15 5.81 2.18
N VAL A 73 7.85 5.74 1.89
CA VAL A 73 7.06 6.85 1.34
C VAL A 73 6.88 7.99 2.34
N GLU A 74 6.85 7.71 3.65
CA GLU A 74 6.80 8.76 4.67
C GLU A 74 8.07 9.62 4.66
N ASP A 75 9.21 9.01 4.36
CA ASP A 75 10.53 9.66 4.37
C ASP A 75 10.92 10.29 3.02
N VAL A 76 10.09 10.11 1.97
CA VAL A 76 10.37 10.60 0.60
C VAL A 76 10.69 12.10 0.55
N HIS A 77 10.06 12.89 1.41
CA HIS A 77 10.26 14.34 1.50
C HIS A 77 11.70 14.74 1.88
N TRP A 78 12.51 13.85 2.46
CA TRP A 78 13.94 14.09 2.68
C TRP A 78 14.79 13.94 1.42
N PHE A 79 14.26 13.32 0.37
CA PHE A 79 15.02 12.97 -0.83
C PHE A 79 14.52 13.69 -2.08
N THR A 80 13.27 14.16 -2.09
CA THR A 80 12.66 14.84 -3.25
C THR A 80 11.52 15.75 -2.81
N ASP A 81 11.33 16.84 -3.57
CA ASP A 81 10.24 17.80 -3.39
C ASP A 81 8.92 17.33 -4.03
N VAL A 82 8.91 16.15 -4.68
CA VAL A 82 7.71 15.59 -5.32
C VAL A 82 6.77 15.06 -4.24
N ASP A 83 5.51 15.50 -4.27
CA ASP A 83 4.46 14.96 -3.40
C ASP A 83 4.30 13.45 -3.63
N PRO A 84 4.55 12.60 -2.61
CA PRO A 84 4.40 11.15 -2.74
C PRO A 84 2.98 10.74 -3.14
N ASN A 85 1.97 11.51 -2.75
CA ASN A 85 0.57 11.20 -3.02
C ASN A 85 0.17 11.41 -4.48
N SER A 86 1.03 12.05 -5.29
CA SER A 86 0.79 12.25 -6.72
C SER A 86 1.00 10.99 -7.56
N PHE A 87 1.80 10.04 -7.07
CA PHE A 87 2.12 8.79 -7.79
C PHE A 87 1.94 7.52 -6.96
N ILE A 88 1.81 7.62 -5.62
CA ILE A 88 1.53 6.50 -4.73
C ILE A 88 0.20 6.72 -4.00
N PRO A 89 -0.74 5.77 -4.06
CA PRO A 89 -1.94 5.82 -3.22
C PRO A 89 -1.55 5.84 -1.74
N ARG A 90 -2.13 6.76 -0.97
CA ARG A 90 -1.94 6.87 0.49
C ARG A 90 -2.07 5.51 1.18
N CYS A 91 -1.14 5.23 2.08
CA CYS A 91 -1.06 3.97 2.81
C CYS A 91 -0.66 4.20 4.26
N TYR A 92 -1.11 3.31 5.14
CA TYR A 92 -0.95 3.43 6.60
C TYR A 92 -0.67 2.05 7.22
N ARG A 93 0.22 1.98 8.22
CA ARG A 93 0.47 0.72 8.95
C ARG A 93 -0.47 0.62 10.14
N LEU A 94 -1.64 0.02 9.94
CA LEU A 94 -2.71 -0.03 10.97
C LEU A 94 -2.36 -0.76 12.28
N ARG A 95 -1.22 -1.46 12.36
CA ARG A 95 -0.69 -2.01 13.62
C ARG A 95 -0.06 -0.94 14.51
N GLU A 96 0.43 0.14 13.91
CA GLU A 96 0.96 1.31 14.59
C GLU A 96 -0.19 2.23 14.98
N ILE A 97 -0.23 2.63 16.26
CA ILE A 97 -1.34 3.42 16.82
C ILE A 97 -1.46 4.77 16.10
N TYR A 98 -0.32 5.46 15.89
CA TYR A 98 -0.30 6.75 15.22
C TYR A 98 -0.77 6.66 13.75
N ASP A 99 -0.32 5.65 13.00
CA ASP A 99 -0.76 5.47 11.61
C ASP A 99 -2.24 5.11 11.53
N ARG A 100 -2.74 4.34 12.49
CA ARG A 100 -4.16 4.03 12.60
C ARG A 100 -5.00 5.28 12.86
N GLU A 101 -4.55 6.19 13.71
CA GLU A 101 -5.23 7.47 13.96
C GLU A 101 -5.22 8.35 12.69
N LYS A 102 -4.08 8.48 12.02
CA LYS A 102 -3.98 9.18 10.72
C LYS A 102 -4.94 8.60 9.68
N PHE A 103 -5.04 7.27 9.60
CA PHE A 103 -5.97 6.59 8.71
C PHE A 103 -7.43 6.93 9.03
N ILE A 104 -7.81 6.94 10.31
CA ILE A 104 -9.17 7.27 10.75
C ILE A 104 -9.53 8.70 10.35
N ASP A 105 -8.62 9.66 10.58
CA ASP A 105 -8.85 11.05 10.22
C ASP A 105 -8.91 11.24 8.69
N ASP A 106 -8.02 10.58 7.95
CA ASP A 106 -8.07 10.60 6.50
C ASP A 106 -9.36 9.97 5.94
N PHE A 107 -9.83 8.88 6.54
CA PHE A 107 -11.08 8.25 6.15
C PHE A 107 -12.27 9.20 6.36
N ARG A 108 -12.33 9.91 7.49
CA ARG A 108 -13.35 10.94 7.78
C ARG A 108 -13.36 12.04 6.73
N GLN A 109 -12.18 12.56 6.38
CA GLN A 109 -12.06 13.57 5.31
C GLN A 109 -12.46 13.02 3.95
N THR A 110 -12.12 11.77 3.66
CA THR A 110 -12.48 11.10 2.41
C THR A 110 -13.98 10.90 2.29
N ALA A 111 -14.65 10.54 3.39
CA ALA A 111 -16.10 10.46 3.47
C ALA A 111 -16.77 11.82 3.22
N ALA A 112 -16.28 12.88 3.88
CA ALA A 112 -16.76 14.25 3.67
C ALA A 112 -16.63 14.69 2.20
N ARG A 113 -15.45 14.53 1.59
CA ARG A 113 -15.23 14.79 0.16
C ARG A 113 -16.16 13.93 -0.72
N GLY A 114 -16.40 12.69 -0.34
CA GLY A 114 -17.32 11.78 -1.02
C GLY A 114 -18.76 12.30 -1.06
N ILE A 115 -19.27 12.80 0.07
CA ILE A 115 -20.60 13.41 0.17
C ILE A 115 -20.70 14.64 -0.72
N LEU A 116 -19.74 15.55 -0.64
CA LEU A 116 -19.73 16.77 -1.45
C LEU A 116 -19.66 16.46 -2.95
N LYS A 117 -18.84 15.47 -3.35
CA LYS A 117 -18.79 14.99 -4.73
C LYS A 117 -20.12 14.39 -5.18
N ARG A 118 -20.82 13.63 -4.34
CA ARG A 118 -22.14 13.10 -4.66
C ARG A 118 -23.14 14.22 -4.87
N VAL A 119 -23.24 15.15 -3.92
CA VAL A 119 -24.15 16.30 -4.00
C VAL A 119 -23.88 17.14 -5.24
N SER A 120 -22.62 17.43 -5.54
CA SER A 120 -22.22 18.23 -6.70
C SER A 120 -22.54 17.57 -8.04
N ASN A 121 -22.60 16.23 -8.09
CA ASN A 121 -22.87 15.47 -9.31
C ASN A 121 -24.33 15.02 -9.44
N SER A 122 -25.14 15.18 -8.39
CA SER A 122 -26.54 14.77 -8.38
C SER A 122 -27.42 15.76 -9.13
N ASP A 123 -28.47 15.25 -9.78
CA ASP A 123 -29.54 16.08 -10.35
C ASP A 123 -30.27 16.83 -9.21
N PRO A 124 -30.54 18.14 -9.34
CA PRO A 124 -31.31 18.89 -8.35
C PRO A 124 -32.63 18.22 -7.93
N LYS A 125 -33.27 17.43 -8.81
CA LYS A 125 -34.48 16.66 -8.47
C LYS A 125 -34.22 15.53 -7.48
N TRP A 126 -33.09 14.84 -7.59
CA TRP A 126 -32.70 13.80 -6.63
C TRP A 126 -32.47 14.40 -5.24
N LEU A 127 -31.88 15.60 -5.19
CA LEU A 127 -31.68 16.34 -3.95
C LEU A 127 -33.03 16.68 -3.30
N ALA A 128 -34.00 17.13 -4.09
CA ALA A 128 -35.35 17.44 -3.61
C ALA A 128 -36.07 16.20 -3.06
N GLU A 129 -36.07 15.08 -3.78
CA GLU A 129 -36.74 13.83 -3.37
C GLU A 129 -36.19 13.24 -2.06
N LYS A 130 -34.87 13.27 -1.86
CA LYS A 130 -34.24 12.79 -0.61
C LYS A 130 -34.42 13.73 0.59
N THR A 131 -34.89 14.96 0.35
CA THR A 131 -35.17 15.95 1.42
C THR A 131 -36.63 15.96 1.89
N THR A 132 -37.58 15.46 1.10
CA THR A 132 -39.01 15.71 1.34
C THR A 132 -39.79 14.61 2.05
N ASP A 133 -39.43 13.33 2.00
CA ASP A 133 -40.25 12.31 2.67
C ASP A 133 -39.45 11.13 3.26
N LYS A 134 -39.52 11.02 4.59
CA LYS A 134 -39.23 9.82 5.42
C LYS A 134 -37.82 9.23 5.45
N GLY A 135 -36.79 10.02 5.11
CA GLY A 135 -35.40 9.56 5.24
C GLY A 135 -34.39 10.66 5.03
N SER A 136 -34.66 11.86 5.59
CA SER A 136 -33.83 13.07 5.46
C SER A 136 -32.36 12.72 5.65
N VAL A 137 -31.62 12.62 4.54
CA VAL A 137 -30.19 12.89 4.54
C VAL A 137 -30.12 14.38 4.82
N HIS A 138 -30.13 14.69 6.12
CA HIS A 138 -30.29 16.04 6.61
C HIS A 138 -29.25 16.92 5.93
N THR A 139 -29.65 18.13 5.51
CA THR A 139 -28.73 19.23 5.16
C THR A 139 -27.55 19.33 6.13
N ASP A 140 -27.75 18.91 7.39
CA ASP A 140 -26.74 18.68 8.42
C ASP A 140 -25.51 17.87 7.95
N ILE A 141 -25.66 16.74 7.24
CA ILE A 141 -24.49 15.95 6.78
C ILE A 141 -23.67 16.73 5.74
N ILE A 142 -24.34 17.54 4.91
CA ILE A 142 -23.69 18.37 3.90
C ILE A 142 -22.93 19.49 4.61
N LEU A 143 -23.57 20.17 5.57
CA LEU A 143 -22.93 21.21 6.39
C LEU A 143 -21.73 20.66 7.17
N LYS A 144 -21.87 19.50 7.81
CA LYS A 144 -20.77 18.78 8.49
C LYS A 144 -19.63 18.46 7.51
N SER A 145 -19.95 18.02 6.29
CA SER A 145 -18.95 17.71 5.27
C SER A 145 -18.18 18.95 4.81
N ILE A 146 -18.89 20.07 4.61
CA ILE A 146 -18.27 21.37 4.30
C ILE A 146 -17.34 21.77 5.44
N GLU A 147 -17.82 21.78 6.68
CA GLU A 147 -17.03 22.14 7.87
C GLU A 147 -15.75 21.29 7.99
N ILE A 148 -15.86 19.97 7.79
CA ILE A 148 -14.71 19.04 7.83
C ILE A 148 -13.70 19.40 6.73
N CYS A 149 -14.15 19.66 5.51
CA CYS A 149 -13.28 20.01 4.40
C CYS A 149 -12.63 21.39 4.55
N GLU A 150 -13.38 22.39 5.03
CA GLU A 150 -12.85 23.73 5.31
C GLU A 150 -11.80 23.70 6.42
N THR A 151 -12.06 22.96 7.49
CA THR A 151 -11.09 22.75 8.58
C THR A 151 -9.79 22.14 8.05
N TYR A 152 -9.90 21.14 7.16
CA TYR A 152 -8.74 20.50 6.55
C TYR A 152 -7.95 21.44 5.63
N LEU A 153 -8.62 22.23 4.79
CA LEU A 153 -7.96 23.21 3.92
C LEU A 153 -7.23 24.28 4.74
N ASN A 154 -7.84 24.77 5.81
CA ASN A 154 -7.21 25.73 6.71
C ASN A 154 -5.93 25.18 7.35
N GLN A 155 -5.91 23.90 7.74
CA GLN A 155 -4.70 23.25 8.27
C GLN A 155 -3.61 23.07 7.22
N LEU A 156 -3.98 22.70 5.98
CA LEU A 156 -3.03 22.55 4.88
C LEU A 156 -2.37 23.88 4.48
N GLU A 157 -3.13 24.96 4.49
CA GLU A 157 -2.65 26.31 4.19
C GLU A 157 -2.02 27.01 5.40
N HIS A 158 -2.01 26.35 6.57
CA HIS A 158 -1.54 26.90 7.84
C HIS A 158 -2.27 28.17 8.30
N ASN A 159 -3.54 28.34 7.91
CA ASN A 159 -4.41 29.45 8.32
C ASN A 159 -4.87 29.34 9.79
N ASP A 160 -4.55 28.23 10.46
CA ASP A 160 -4.94 27.91 11.84
C ASP A 160 -3.84 28.17 12.89
N ILE A 161 -2.61 28.56 12.46
CA ILE A 161 -1.47 28.78 13.37
C ILE A 161 -1.81 29.78 14.49
N ASP A 162 -2.47 30.88 14.14
CA ASP A 162 -2.79 31.97 15.06
C ASP A 162 -4.16 31.81 15.74
N GLN A 163 -4.88 30.72 15.45
CA GLN A 163 -6.21 30.48 16.00
C GLN A 163 -6.15 29.59 17.24
N GLU A 164 -7.09 29.80 18.17
CA GLU A 164 -7.28 28.84 19.27
C GLU A 164 -7.68 27.48 18.68
N ARG A 165 -6.93 26.43 19.02
CA ARG A 165 -7.23 25.07 18.57
C ARG A 165 -8.67 24.71 18.92
N SER A 166 -9.47 24.40 17.90
CA SER A 166 -10.83 23.94 18.13
C SER A 166 -10.82 22.68 18.97
N LYS A 167 -11.75 22.56 19.93
CA LYS A 167 -11.91 21.33 20.71
C LYS A 167 -12.14 20.15 19.77
N PRO A 168 -11.45 19.01 19.96
CA PRO A 168 -11.65 17.84 19.14
C PRO A 168 -13.12 17.41 19.21
N LYS A 169 -13.69 17.09 18.04
CA LYS A 169 -15.08 16.62 17.96
C LYS A 169 -15.21 15.28 18.72
N PRO A 170 -16.26 15.08 19.53
CA PRO A 170 -16.41 13.87 20.34
C PRO A 170 -16.65 12.62 19.46
N PRO A 171 -16.37 11.40 19.94
CA PRO A 171 -16.57 10.16 19.17
C PRO A 171 -17.97 10.02 18.55
N ARG A 172 -19.01 10.36 19.33
CA ARG A 172 -20.41 10.33 18.90
C ARG A 172 -20.68 11.17 17.64
N TYR A 173 -20.03 12.32 17.50
CA TYR A 173 -20.17 13.15 16.30
C TYR A 173 -19.73 12.39 15.04
N TRP A 174 -18.62 11.66 15.14
CA TRP A 174 -18.08 10.89 14.03
C TRP A 174 -18.89 9.63 13.73
N GLU A 175 -19.42 8.97 14.77
CA GLU A 175 -20.32 7.82 14.61
C GLU A 175 -21.60 8.20 13.87
N GLU A 176 -22.22 9.31 14.26
CA GLU A 176 -23.42 9.85 13.59
C GLU A 176 -23.07 10.25 12.13
N PHE A 177 -21.99 11.00 11.92
CA PHE A 177 -21.54 11.40 10.59
C PHE A 177 -21.27 10.21 9.65
N LEU A 178 -20.59 9.16 10.15
CA LEU A 178 -20.29 7.97 9.35
C LEU A 178 -21.53 7.12 9.07
N SER A 179 -22.45 7.00 10.04
CA SER A 179 -23.75 6.35 9.81
C SER A 179 -24.51 7.03 8.68
N ASP A 180 -24.57 8.36 8.67
CA ASP A 180 -25.24 9.11 7.61
C ASP A 180 -24.48 9.01 6.28
N TYR A 181 -23.15 9.02 6.30
CA TYR A 181 -22.32 8.82 5.11
C TYR A 181 -22.65 7.51 4.38
N TYR A 182 -22.73 6.39 5.12
CA TYR A 182 -23.04 5.09 4.51
C TYR A 182 -24.44 5.07 3.86
N ARG A 183 -25.44 5.74 4.45
CA ARG A 183 -26.79 5.89 3.86
C ARG A 183 -26.82 6.74 2.59
N VAL A 184 -25.80 7.57 2.37
CA VAL A 184 -25.70 8.43 1.18
C VAL A 184 -25.01 7.71 0.02
N ILE A 185 -24.05 6.84 0.33
CA ILE A 185 -23.24 6.15 -0.67
C ILE A 185 -23.86 4.84 -1.15
N GLU A 186 -24.59 4.13 -0.31
CA GLU A 186 -25.49 3.01 -0.69
C GLU A 186 -26.72 3.50 -1.47
#